data_AF-A0A219AH84-F1
#
_entry.id   AF-A0A219AH84-F1
#
_cell.length_a   1.000
_cell.length_b   1.000
_cell.length_c   1.000
_cell.angle_alpha   90.00
_cell.angle_beta   90.00
_cell.angle_gamma   90.00
#
_symmetry.space_group_name_H-M   'P 1'
#
loop_
_entity.id
_entity.type
_entity.pdbx_description
1 polymer ?
#
loop_
_entity_poly.entity_id
_entity_poly.type
_entity_poly.pdbx_seq_one_letter_code
_entity_poly.pdbx_strand_id
1 'polypeptide(L)'
;METFNSEKLSSYQIDRQKVATGFATYTDTESYAAKFGGKVVEIGFRDGNYNPEITSDGRLIEKKLYYFVDAGPEYRFIHSSDAGFRHYADELQKIKAKIDQLSPEEKYISNAEIEIAEDPIIVLKNNHFESVTSRERSKYLKHAKVYEIGVLLPQS
;
A
#
# COMPACT_ATOMS: atom_id res chain seq x y z
N MET A 1 -11.27 -21.61 -6.92
CA MET A 1 -10.32 -21.36 -5.81
C MET A 1 -10.36 -19.86 -5.58
N GLU A 2 -10.72 -19.39 -4.39
CA GLU A 2 -10.72 -17.95 -4.09
C GLU A 2 -9.27 -17.44 -4.15
N THR A 3 -9.01 -16.39 -4.92
CA THR A 3 -7.65 -15.85 -5.09
C THR A 3 -7.31 -14.76 -4.08
N PHE A 4 -8.31 -14.22 -3.38
CA PHE A 4 -8.18 -13.11 -2.44
C PHE A 4 -8.55 -13.51 -1.01
N ASN A 5 -7.91 -12.89 -0.02
CA ASN A 5 -8.25 -13.03 1.39
C ASN A 5 -9.13 -11.85 1.83
N SER A 6 -10.43 -12.08 1.99
CA SER A 6 -11.40 -11.03 2.35
C SER A 6 -11.25 -10.48 3.76
N GLU A 7 -10.60 -11.21 4.69
CA GLU A 7 -10.42 -10.77 6.08
C GLU A 7 -9.35 -9.67 6.22
N LYS A 8 -8.49 -9.52 5.21
CA LYS A 8 -7.42 -8.51 5.18
C LYS A 8 -7.79 -7.25 4.41
N LEU A 9 -8.97 -7.20 3.79
CA LEU A 9 -9.40 -6.05 3.01
C LEU A 9 -9.86 -4.92 3.93
N SER A 10 -9.46 -3.70 3.58
CA SER A 10 -9.96 -2.49 4.21
C SER A 10 -11.27 -2.07 3.55
N SER A 11 -12.16 -1.41 4.30
CA SER A 11 -13.44 -0.93 3.79
C SER A 11 -13.64 0.54 4.13
N TYR A 12 -13.99 1.33 3.13
CA TYR A 12 -14.27 2.76 3.24
C TYR A 12 -15.70 3.08 2.84
N GLN A 13 -16.25 4.15 3.40
CA GLN A 13 -17.50 4.75 2.96
C GLN A 13 -17.17 6.05 2.22
N ILE A 14 -17.44 6.09 0.93
CA ILE A 14 -17.26 7.26 0.06
C ILE A 14 -18.61 7.54 -0.60
N ASP A 15 -19.17 8.73 -0.40
CA ASP A 15 -20.45 9.15 -0.96
C ASP A 15 -21.60 8.13 -0.78
N ARG A 16 -21.67 7.50 0.40
CA ARG A 16 -22.63 6.44 0.78
C ARG A 16 -22.44 5.11 0.04
N GLN A 17 -21.29 4.90 -0.57
CA GLN A 17 -20.93 3.65 -1.22
C GLN A 17 -19.75 3.02 -0.49
N LYS A 18 -19.82 1.69 -0.34
CA LYS A 18 -18.74 0.94 0.30
C LYS A 18 -17.66 0.63 -0.74
N VAL A 19 -16.42 0.98 -0.43
CA VAL A 19 -15.26 0.61 -1.23
C VAL A 19 -14.40 -0.36 -0.44
N ALA A 20 -14.10 -1.52 -1.02
CA ALA A 20 -13.09 -2.43 -0.49
C ALA A 20 -11.72 -2.13 -1.12
N THR A 21 -10.64 -2.13 -0.34
CA THR A 21 -9.24 -1.99 -0.81
C THR A 21 -8.31 -2.96 -0.09
N GLY A 22 -7.00 -2.88 -0.32
CA GLY A 22 -6.02 -3.77 0.28
C GLY A 22 -5.81 -5.08 -0.49
N PHE A 23 -6.22 -5.13 -1.75
CA PHE A 23 -5.98 -6.29 -2.62
C PHE A 23 -4.48 -6.47 -2.88
N ALA A 24 -4.05 -7.74 -2.90
CA ALA A 24 -2.64 -8.12 -3.12
C ALA A 24 -2.24 -8.03 -4.60
N THR A 25 -3.20 -8.15 -5.51
CA THR A 25 -2.99 -8.04 -6.96
C THR A 25 -4.15 -7.34 -7.65
N TYR A 26 -3.90 -6.86 -8.88
CA TYR A 26 -4.96 -6.31 -9.72
C TYR A 26 -6.01 -7.38 -10.06
N THR A 27 -5.57 -8.61 -10.38
CA THR A 27 -6.45 -9.75 -10.69
C THR A 27 -7.38 -10.13 -9.54
N ASP A 28 -6.91 -10.02 -8.29
CA ASP A 28 -7.73 -10.25 -7.11
C ASP A 28 -8.88 -9.25 -7.00
N THR A 29 -8.59 -8.00 -7.39
CA THR A 29 -9.57 -6.92 -7.42
C THR A 29 -10.65 -7.18 -8.47
N GLU A 30 -10.24 -7.57 -9.68
CA GLU A 30 -11.17 -7.96 -10.75
C GLU A 30 -12.04 -9.16 -10.35
N SER A 31 -11.42 -10.17 -9.73
CA SER A 31 -12.12 -11.38 -9.26
C SER A 31 -13.14 -11.05 -8.17
N TYR A 32 -12.77 -10.16 -7.24
CA TYR A 32 -13.68 -9.69 -6.19
C TYR A 32 -14.84 -8.88 -6.78
N ALA A 33 -14.57 -7.95 -7.70
CA ALA A 33 -15.60 -7.17 -8.39
C ALA A 33 -16.59 -8.07 -9.13
N ALA A 34 -16.11 -9.06 -9.88
CA ALA A 34 -16.95 -10.01 -10.60
C ALA A 34 -17.82 -10.86 -9.66
N LYS A 35 -17.26 -11.31 -8.53
CA LYS A 35 -17.97 -12.15 -7.56
C LYS A 35 -19.10 -11.40 -6.84
N PHE A 36 -18.86 -10.14 -6.48
CA PHE A 36 -19.79 -9.34 -5.65
C PHE A 36 -20.58 -8.29 -6.44
N GLY A 37 -20.50 -8.31 -7.78
CA GLY A 37 -21.19 -7.35 -8.65
C GLY A 37 -20.71 -5.91 -8.48
N GLY A 38 -19.45 -5.73 -8.07
CA GLY A 38 -18.83 -4.42 -7.86
C GLY A 38 -18.15 -3.87 -9.11
N LYS A 39 -17.64 -2.64 -8.98
CA LYS A 39 -16.84 -1.95 -10.02
C LYS A 39 -15.42 -1.72 -9.52
N VAL A 40 -14.43 -2.08 -10.33
CA VAL A 40 -13.03 -1.74 -10.07
C VAL A 40 -12.83 -0.23 -10.19
N VAL A 41 -12.25 0.37 -9.16
CA VAL A 41 -12.01 1.82 -9.05
C VAL A 41 -10.61 2.08 -8.50
N GLU A 42 -10.07 3.26 -8.75
CA GLU A 42 -8.85 3.75 -8.10
C GLU A 42 -9.21 4.67 -6.94
N ILE A 43 -8.48 4.52 -5.85
CA ILE A 43 -8.62 5.30 -4.62
C ILE A 43 -7.31 6.04 -4.36
N GLY A 44 -7.40 7.33 -4.09
CA GLY A 44 -6.28 8.18 -3.74
C GLY A 44 -6.33 8.62 -2.28
N PHE A 45 -5.18 8.62 -1.62
CA PHE A 45 -4.90 9.23 -0.32
C PHE A 45 -3.86 10.34 -0.58
N ARG A 46 -4.31 11.59 -0.66
CA ARG A 46 -3.52 12.69 -1.28
C ARG A 46 -3.09 13.79 -0.32
N ASP A 47 -3.58 13.77 0.92
CA ASP A 47 -3.41 14.84 1.91
C ASP A 47 -2.57 14.40 3.13
N GLY A 48 -2.00 13.20 3.09
CA GLY A 48 -1.30 12.61 4.24
C GLY A 48 -2.24 12.22 5.39
N ASN A 49 -3.54 12.15 5.14
CA ASN A 49 -4.54 11.66 6.08
C ASN A 49 -5.35 10.53 5.46
N TYR A 50 -6.20 9.93 6.30
CA TYR A 50 -7.04 8.81 5.93
C TYR A 50 -8.36 9.25 5.28
N ASN A 51 -8.25 10.05 4.22
CA ASN A 51 -9.37 10.62 3.46
C ASN A 51 -9.36 10.04 2.03
N PRO A 52 -9.86 8.81 1.83
CA PRO A 52 -9.85 8.16 0.52
C PRO A 52 -10.83 8.85 -0.44
N GLU A 53 -10.39 9.05 -1.67
CA GLU A 53 -11.20 9.64 -2.75
C GLU A 53 -11.11 8.77 -4.01
N ILE A 54 -12.22 8.60 -4.72
CA ILE A 54 -12.20 7.94 -6.03
C ILE A 54 -11.50 8.87 -7.02
N THR A 55 -10.50 8.34 -7.73
CA THR A 55 -9.68 9.11 -8.69
C THR A 55 -9.30 8.24 -9.89
N SER A 56 -8.51 8.80 -10.81
CA SER A 56 -7.76 8.08 -11.85
C SER A 56 -6.34 8.63 -12.01
N ASP A 57 -5.88 9.49 -11.10
CA ASP A 57 -4.59 10.21 -11.22
C ASP A 57 -3.40 9.24 -11.22
N GLY A 58 -3.51 8.12 -10.48
CA GLY A 58 -2.47 7.09 -10.39
C GLY A 58 -2.34 6.24 -11.66
N ARG A 59 -3.42 6.13 -12.45
CA ARG A 59 -3.53 5.29 -13.66
C ARG A 59 -3.24 3.82 -13.37
N LEU A 60 -3.64 3.34 -12.21
CA LEU A 60 -3.46 1.94 -11.77
C LEU A 60 -4.22 0.96 -12.66
N ILE A 61 -5.46 1.26 -13.05
CA ILE A 61 -6.29 0.44 -13.93
C ILE A 61 -5.62 0.26 -15.28
N GLU A 62 -5.17 1.37 -15.88
CA GLU A 62 -4.49 1.37 -17.18
C GLU A 62 -3.19 0.56 -17.13
N LYS A 63 -2.42 0.70 -16.04
CA LYS A 63 -1.14 0.02 -15.83
C LYS A 63 -1.29 -1.40 -15.27
N LYS A 64 -2.50 -1.82 -14.92
CA LYS A 64 -2.81 -3.06 -14.16
C LYS A 64 -1.99 -3.19 -12.87
N LEU A 65 -1.81 -2.07 -12.17
CA LEU A 65 -1.18 -2.00 -10.86
C LEU A 65 -2.25 -1.99 -9.77
N TYR A 66 -1.92 -2.48 -8.58
CA TYR A 66 -2.83 -2.45 -7.42
C TYR A 66 -2.44 -1.40 -6.38
N TYR A 67 -1.23 -0.85 -6.49
CA TYR A 67 -0.67 0.13 -5.58
C TYR A 67 0.35 1.01 -6.32
N PHE A 68 0.38 2.31 -6.01
CA PHE A 68 1.36 3.25 -6.53
C PHE A 68 1.51 4.45 -5.58
N VAL A 69 2.71 5.03 -5.53
CA VAL A 69 2.98 6.25 -4.77
C VAL A 69 3.66 7.27 -5.67
N ASP A 70 3.13 8.49 -5.67
CA ASP A 70 3.77 9.67 -6.24
C ASP A 70 4.17 10.63 -5.13
N ALA A 71 5.47 10.80 -4.92
CA ALA A 71 6.02 11.70 -3.91
C ALA A 71 7.05 12.68 -4.50
N GLY A 72 6.94 12.99 -5.80
CA GLY A 72 7.90 13.83 -6.50
C GLY A 72 9.06 13.05 -7.14
N PRO A 73 9.87 13.72 -7.98
CA PRO A 73 10.88 13.07 -8.82
C PRO A 73 12.06 12.51 -8.03
N GLU A 74 12.36 13.05 -6.85
CA GLU A 74 13.45 12.57 -6.00
C GLU A 74 13.10 11.26 -5.27
N TYR A 75 11.82 10.95 -5.08
CA TYR A 75 11.39 9.78 -4.33
C TYR A 75 10.93 8.64 -5.23
N ARG A 76 11.27 7.40 -4.84
CA ARG A 76 10.73 6.19 -5.47
C ARG A 76 10.34 5.17 -4.42
N PHE A 77 9.15 4.63 -4.56
CA PHE A 77 8.61 3.58 -3.69
C PHE A 77 8.66 2.27 -4.46
N ILE A 78 9.28 1.24 -3.88
CA ILE A 78 9.40 -0.09 -4.47
C ILE A 78 8.63 -1.05 -3.56
N HIS A 79 7.53 -1.58 -4.08
CA HIS A 79 6.70 -2.53 -3.36
C HIS A 79 7.32 -3.94 -3.43
N SER A 80 6.96 -4.78 -2.47
CA SER A 80 7.33 -6.20 -2.41
C SER A 80 7.07 -7.02 -3.70
N SER A 81 6.16 -6.55 -4.58
CA SER A 81 5.84 -7.21 -5.85
C SER A 81 6.72 -6.73 -7.03
N ASP A 82 7.42 -5.61 -6.88
CA ASP A 82 8.32 -5.11 -7.89
C ASP A 82 9.56 -6.01 -8.00
N ALA A 83 9.99 -6.30 -9.23
CA ALA A 83 11.18 -7.13 -9.46
C ALA A 83 12.44 -6.57 -8.76
N GLY A 84 12.52 -5.24 -8.61
CA GLY A 84 13.63 -4.55 -7.97
C GLY A 84 13.66 -4.69 -6.44
N PHE A 85 12.58 -5.14 -5.80
CA PHE A 85 12.48 -5.23 -4.34
C PHE A 85 13.53 -6.17 -3.74
N ARG A 86 13.81 -7.30 -4.41
CA ARG A 86 14.75 -8.32 -3.94
C ARG A 86 16.18 -7.80 -3.78
N HIS A 87 16.55 -6.73 -4.48
CA HIS A 87 17.87 -6.11 -4.34
C HIS A 87 18.10 -5.47 -2.95
N TYR A 88 17.03 -5.23 -2.19
CA TYR A 88 17.09 -4.60 -0.87
C TYR A 88 16.94 -5.63 0.27
N ALA A 89 17.01 -6.92 -0.02
CA ALA A 89 16.92 -7.99 0.98
C ALA A 89 17.98 -7.83 2.10
N ASP A 90 19.21 -7.48 1.74
CA ASP A 90 20.29 -7.26 2.71
C ASP A 90 20.01 -6.05 3.62
N GLU A 91 19.47 -4.96 3.08
CA GLU A 91 19.10 -3.78 3.86
C GLU A 91 17.94 -4.10 4.82
N LEU A 92 16.92 -4.84 4.35
CA LEU A 92 15.84 -5.31 5.20
C LEU A 92 16.35 -6.18 6.35
N GLN A 93 17.29 -7.08 6.07
CA GLN A 93 17.90 -7.94 7.09
C GLN A 93 18.71 -7.12 8.11
N LYS A 94 19.48 -6.13 7.66
CA LYS A 94 20.22 -5.21 8.55
C LYS A 94 19.28 -4.43 9.47
N ILE A 95 18.15 -3.94 8.95
CA ILE A 95 17.17 -3.22 9.75
C ILE A 95 16.52 -4.15 10.77
N LYS A 96 16.11 -5.36 10.35
CA LYS A 96 15.56 -6.37 11.25
C LYS A 96 16.52 -6.70 12.40
N ALA A 97 17.80 -6.94 12.08
CA ALA A 97 18.82 -7.22 13.08
C ALA A 97 19.01 -6.05 14.09
N LYS A 98 18.91 -4.80 13.62
CA LYS A 98 18.94 -3.63 14.52
C LYS A 98 17.73 -3.57 15.44
N ILE A 99 16.53 -3.86 14.91
CA ILE A 99 15.30 -3.91 15.71
C ILE A 99 15.39 -5.01 16.76
N ASP A 100 15.91 -6.18 16.41
CA ASP A 100 16.06 -7.29 17.36
C ASP A 100 16.96 -6.95 18.56
N GLN A 101 17.90 -6.02 18.38
CA GLN A 101 18.79 -5.52 19.43
C GLN A 101 18.15 -4.44 20.33
N LEU A 102 17.02 -3.85 19.94
CA LEU A 102 16.32 -2.86 20.75
C LEU A 102 15.73 -3.50 22.00
N SER A 103 15.74 -2.77 23.11
CA SER A 103 15.02 -3.16 24.31
C SER A 103 13.50 -3.17 24.06
N PRO A 104 12.71 -3.88 24.88
CA PRO A 104 11.24 -3.90 24.74
C PRO A 104 10.60 -2.50 24.76
N GLU A 105 11.14 -1.58 25.55
CA GLU A 105 10.67 -0.19 25.64
C GLU A 105 10.96 0.59 24.36
N GLU A 106 12.16 0.43 23.80
CA GLU A 106 12.54 1.05 22.52
C GLU A 106 11.74 0.48 21.34
N LYS A 107 11.45 -0.83 21.36
CA LYS A 107 10.57 -1.47 20.38
C LYS A 107 9.16 -0.88 20.43
N TYR A 108 8.63 -0.60 21.62
CA TYR A 108 7.30 0.00 21.78
C TYR A 108 7.19 1.39 21.15
N ILE A 109 8.29 2.14 21.10
CA ILE A 109 8.35 3.49 20.52
C ILE A 109 8.68 3.44 19.01
N SER A 110 9.35 2.39 18.55
CA SER A 110 9.75 2.20 17.16
C SER A 110 8.62 1.65 16.30
N ASN A 111 8.28 2.34 15.21
CA ASN A 111 7.34 1.82 14.22
C ASN A 111 7.98 0.81 13.25
N ALA A 112 9.29 0.61 13.33
CA ALA A 112 10.03 -0.14 12.31
C ALA A 112 9.68 -1.64 12.27
N GLU A 113 9.29 -2.24 13.41
CA GLU A 113 8.83 -3.64 13.44
C GLU A 113 7.50 -3.80 12.70
N ILE A 114 6.57 -2.87 12.91
CA ILE A 114 5.27 -2.83 12.23
C ILE A 114 5.47 -2.62 10.73
N GLU A 115 6.33 -1.68 10.33
CA GLU A 115 6.61 -1.37 8.93
C GLU A 115 7.21 -2.55 8.13
N ILE A 116 7.97 -3.43 8.79
CA ILE A 116 8.58 -4.61 8.16
C ILE A 116 7.61 -5.80 8.15
N ALA A 117 6.79 -5.93 9.18
CA ALA A 117 5.81 -7.00 9.30
C ALA A 117 4.60 -6.78 8.38
N GLU A 118 4.21 -5.52 8.18
CA GLU A 118 3.22 -5.10 7.20
C GLU A 118 3.86 -5.00 5.81
N ASP A 119 3.06 -5.22 4.75
CA ASP A 119 3.48 -5.24 3.33
C ASP A 119 4.59 -4.19 3.02
N PRO A 120 5.87 -4.61 3.00
CA PRO A 120 6.97 -3.68 3.13
C PRO A 120 7.25 -2.98 1.81
N ILE A 121 7.62 -1.70 1.92
CA ILE A 121 7.90 -0.82 0.79
C ILE A 121 9.24 -0.15 1.03
N ILE A 122 10.15 -0.30 0.06
CA ILE A 122 11.43 0.39 0.08
C ILE A 122 11.22 1.82 -0.42
N VAL A 123 11.71 2.79 0.34
CA VAL A 123 11.73 4.18 -0.05
C VAL A 123 13.15 4.54 -0.50
N LEU A 124 13.27 4.99 -1.74
CA LEU A 124 14.49 5.57 -2.27
C LEU A 124 14.35 7.08 -2.34
N LYS A 125 15.46 7.77 -2.06
CA LYS A 125 15.63 9.20 -2.30
C LYS A 125 16.85 9.39 -3.19
N ASN A 126 16.69 10.05 -4.33
CA ASN A 126 17.74 10.24 -5.34
C ASN A 126 18.43 8.93 -5.75
N ASN A 127 17.65 7.84 -5.92
CA ASN A 127 18.12 6.48 -6.20
C ASN A 127 18.98 5.81 -5.09
N HIS A 128 19.05 6.39 -3.89
CA HIS A 128 19.68 5.78 -2.73
C HIS A 128 18.63 5.27 -1.76
N PHE A 129 18.93 4.16 -1.07
CA PHE A 129 18.09 3.65 0.01
C PHE A 129 17.95 4.72 1.10
N GLU A 130 16.71 5.12 1.40
CA GLU A 130 16.39 6.10 2.44
C GLU A 130 15.82 5.38 3.66
N SER A 131 14.76 4.58 3.47
CA SER A 131 14.03 3.93 4.55
C SER A 131 13.16 2.77 4.06
N VAL A 132 12.49 2.11 5.01
CA VAL A 132 11.41 1.15 4.78
C VAL A 132 10.14 1.75 5.36
N THR A 133 9.01 1.54 4.71
CA THR A 133 7.68 1.83 5.24
C THR A 133 6.72 0.69 4.89
N SER A 134 5.46 0.78 5.26
CA SER A 134 4.42 -0.14 4.83
C SER A 134 3.41 0.53 3.90
N ARG A 135 2.66 -0.27 3.17
CA ARG A 135 1.52 0.19 2.37
C ARG A 135 0.57 1.09 3.16
N GLU A 136 0.16 0.69 4.36
CA GLU A 136 -0.75 1.50 5.18
C GLU A 136 -0.08 2.78 5.67
N ARG A 137 1.17 2.71 6.13
CA ARG A 137 1.87 3.88 6.69
C ARG A 137 2.25 4.91 5.65
N SER A 138 2.47 4.49 4.40
CA SER A 138 2.71 5.40 3.28
C SER A 138 1.58 6.43 3.09
N LYS A 139 0.33 6.09 3.44
CA LYS A 139 -0.85 6.97 3.32
C LYS A 139 -0.76 8.22 4.20
N TYR A 140 0.06 8.17 5.25
CA TYR A 140 0.25 9.27 6.21
C TYR A 140 1.47 10.15 5.88
N LEU A 141 2.19 9.85 4.79
CA LEU A 141 3.30 10.68 4.34
C LEU A 141 2.76 11.92 3.63
N LYS A 142 2.84 13.09 4.29
CA LYS A 142 2.26 14.36 3.80
C LYS A 142 2.72 14.82 2.41
N HIS A 143 3.87 14.35 1.95
CA HIS A 143 4.44 14.69 0.64
C HIS A 143 4.16 13.62 -0.42
N ALA A 144 3.53 12.52 -0.04
CA ALA A 144 3.21 11.41 -0.92
C ALA A 144 1.70 11.40 -1.23
N LYS A 145 1.39 11.15 -2.50
CA LYS A 145 0.06 10.78 -2.97
C LYS A 145 0.05 9.29 -3.19
N VAL A 146 -0.69 8.59 -2.36
CA VAL A 146 -0.79 7.13 -2.41
C VAL A 146 -2.04 6.74 -3.16
N TYR A 147 -1.92 5.77 -4.04
CA TYR A 147 -3.01 5.27 -4.86
C TYR A 147 -3.13 3.77 -4.68
N GLU A 148 -4.36 3.31 -4.53
CA GLU A 148 -4.70 1.90 -4.41
C GLU A 148 -5.84 1.53 -5.35
N ILE A 149 -5.83 0.30 -5.83
CA ILE A 149 -7.00 -0.26 -6.49
C ILE A 149 -8.02 -0.72 -5.44
N GLY A 150 -9.30 -0.51 -5.75
CA GLY A 150 -10.41 -0.90 -4.91
C GLY A 150 -11.59 -1.45 -5.71
N VAL A 151 -12.57 -1.97 -4.99
CA VAL A 151 -13.86 -2.38 -5.53
C VAL A 151 -14.96 -1.57 -4.86
N LEU A 152 -15.65 -0.78 -5.66
CA LEU A 152 -16.90 -0.12 -5.30
C LEU A 152 -18.02 -1.15 -5.31
N LEU A 153 -18.61 -1.41 -4.15
CA LEU A 153 -19.69 -2.37 -4.00
C LEU A 153 -21.05 -1.74 -4.32
N PRO A 154 -21.99 -2.48 -4.92
CA PRO A 154 -23.33 -2.00 -5.15
C PRO A 154 -24.02 -1.65 -3.82
N GLN A 155 -24.82 -0.60 -3.80
CA GLN A 155 -25.69 -0.32 -2.66
C GLN A 155 -26.71 -1.45 -2.53
N SER A 156 -26.81 -2.01 -1.32
CA SER A 156 -27.85 -3.00 -0.97
C SER A 156 -29.21 -2.33 -0.81
#